data_AF-A0A953WEX6-F1
#
_entry.id   AF-A0A953WEX6-F1
#
_cell.length_a   1.000
_cell.length_b   1.000
_cell.length_c   1.000
_cell.angle_alpha   90.00
_cell.angle_beta   90.00
_cell.angle_gamma   90.00
#
_symmetry.space_group_name_H-M   'P 1'
#
loop_
_entity.id
_entity.type
_entity.pdbx_description
1 polymer ?
#
loop_
_entity_poly.entity_id
_entity_poly.type
_entity_poly.pdbx_seq_one_letter_code
_entity_poly.pdbx_strand_id
1 'polypeptide(L)' 'MKSSDLILLAPAIAFAGGLTGLMQHTAYPDDVLYLATSVFLFIVGVAAFGGLLLLVRASLNENEDS' A
#
# COMPACT_ATOMS: atom_id res chain seq x y z
N MET A 1 14.50 14.90 -8.58
CA MET A 1 13.99 13.86 -7.64
C MET A 1 14.80 12.60 -7.88
N LYS A 2 15.33 11.94 -6.84
CA LYS A 2 16.05 10.67 -7.00
C LYS A 2 15.01 9.56 -7.29
N SER A 3 15.34 8.64 -8.20
CA SER A 3 14.45 7.54 -8.64
C SER A 3 13.82 6.74 -7.48
N SER A 4 14.53 6.65 -6.36
CA SER A 4 14.09 6.02 -5.10
C SER A 4 12.83 6.63 -4.48
N ASP A 5 12.59 7.93 -4.64
CA ASP A 5 11.40 8.59 -4.05
C ASP A 5 10.12 8.16 -4.80
N LEU A 6 10.22 7.90 -6.11
CA LEU A 6 9.10 7.43 -6.93
C LEU A 6 8.65 6.02 -6.56
N ILE A 7 9.59 5.16 -6.15
CA ILE A 7 9.33 3.77 -5.77
C ILE A 7 8.48 3.69 -4.50
N LEU A 8 8.66 4.62 -3.55
CA LEU A 8 7.87 4.68 -2.33
C LEU A 8 6.56 5.46 -2.52
N LEU A 9 6.53 6.39 -3.48
CA LEU A 9 5.36 7.20 -3.77
C LEU A 9 4.20 6.38 -4.39
N ALA A 10 4.49 5.50 -5.35
CA ALA A 10 3.44 4.74 -6.02
C ALA A 10 2.66 3.79 -5.08
N PRO A 11 3.31 3.03 -4.18
CA PRO A 11 2.62 2.25 -3.13
C PRO A 11 1.82 3.12 -2.16
N ALA A 12 2.34 4.29 -1.79
CA ALA A 12 1.64 5.24 -0.92
C ALA A 12 0.35 5.75 -1.56
N ILE A 13 0.41 6.11 -2.85
CA ILE A 13 -0.76 6.55 -3.62
C ILE A 13 -1.76 5.40 -3.76
N ALA A 14 -1.31 4.19 -4.10
CA ALA A 14 -2.19 3.02 -4.21
C ALA A 14 -2.90 2.71 -2.88
N PHE A 15 -2.16 2.73 -1.76
CA PHE A 15 -2.75 2.53 -0.43
C PHE A 15 -3.81 3.58 -0.09
N ALA A 16 -3.47 4.87 -0.25
CA ALA A 16 -4.37 5.97 0.08
C ALA A 16 -5.62 5.99 -0.83
N GLY A 17 -5.43 5.73 -2.12
CA GLY A 17 -6.53 5.62 -3.09
C GLY A 17 -7.45 4.44 -2.80
N GLY A 18 -6.88 3.27 -2.49
CA GLY A 18 -7.66 2.08 -2.12
C GLY A 18 -8.47 2.27 -0.83
N LEU A 19 -7.85 2.83 0.22
CA LEU A 19 -8.53 3.10 1.49
C LEU A 19 -9.67 4.12 1.31
N THR A 20 -9.39 5.22 0.60
CA THR A 20 -10.40 6.25 0.32
C THR A 20 -11.54 5.67 -0.50
N GLY A 21 -11.22 4.84 -1.50
CA GLY A 21 -12.21 4.15 -2.32
C GLY A 21 -13.13 3.23 -1.52
N LEU A 22 -12.57 2.46 -0.58
CA LEU A 22 -13.33 1.62 0.34
C LEU A 22 -14.24 2.42 1.27
N MET A 23 -13.75 3.54 1.82
CA MET A 23 -14.55 4.43 2.67
C MET A 23 -15.73 5.05 1.91
N GLN A 24 -15.52 5.37 0.63
CA GLN A 24 -16.51 6.03 -0.22
C GLN A 24 -17.42 5.05 -0.98
N HIS A 25 -17.17 3.74 -0.94
CA HIS A 25 -18.00 2.76 -1.64
C HIS A 25 -19.48 2.81 -1.19
N THR A 26 -19.74 3.21 0.05
CA THR A 26 -21.11 3.39 0.56
C THR A 26 -21.93 4.43 -0.23
N ALA A 27 -21.26 5.36 -0.93
CA ALA A 27 -21.92 6.31 -1.83
C ALA A 27 -22.24 5.72 -3.22
N TYR A 28 -21.59 4.61 -3.60
CA TYR A 28 -21.74 3.91 -4.88
C TYR A 28 -21.83 2.38 -4.66
N PRO A 29 -22.86 1.89 -3.95
CA PRO A 29 -22.93 0.49 -3.51
C PRO A 29 -23.07 -0.51 -4.67
N ASP A 30 -23.63 -0.10 -5.81
CA ASP A 30 -23.82 -0.95 -6.98
C ASP A 30 -22.59 -0.99 -7.90
N ASP A 31 -21.59 -0.13 -7.67
CA ASP A 31 -20.38 -0.07 -8.51
C ASP A 31 -19.34 -1.10 -8.04
N VAL A 32 -19.52 -2.33 -8.51
CA VAL A 32 -18.66 -3.48 -8.22
C VAL A 32 -17.23 -3.25 -8.73
N LEU A 33 -17.06 -2.55 -9.85
CA LEU A 33 -15.73 -2.31 -10.43
C LEU A 33 -14.95 -1.30 -9.59
N TYR A 34 -15.64 -0.26 -9.09
CA TYR A 34 -15.07 0.68 -8.14
C TYR A 34 -14.66 -0.01 -6.83
N LEU A 35 -15.52 -0.87 -6.29
CA LEU A 35 -15.22 -1.66 -5.09
C LEU A 35 -13.99 -2.56 -5.32
N ALA A 36 -13.99 -3.34 -6.40
CA ALA A 36 -12.90 -4.26 -6.72
C ALA A 36 -11.56 -3.51 -6.90
N THR A 37 -11.58 -2.38 -7.60
CA THR A 37 -10.39 -1.54 -7.79
C THR A 37 -9.88 -0.99 -6.45
N SER A 38 -10.78 -0.53 -5.59
CA SER A 38 -10.44 0.01 -4.27
C SER A 38 -9.80 -1.06 -3.37
N VAL A 39 -10.39 -2.27 -3.32
CA VAL A 39 -9.82 -3.42 -2.61
C VAL A 39 -8.44 -3.77 -3.16
N PHE A 40 -8.30 -3.85 -4.48
CA PHE A 40 -7.04 -4.21 -5.12
C PHE A 40 -5.93 -3.20 -4.78
N LEU A 41 -6.20 -1.90 -4.95
CA LEU A 41 -5.25 -0.84 -4.62
C LEU A 41 -4.86 -0.85 -3.14
N PHE A 42 -5.82 -1.11 -2.26
CA PHE A 42 -5.56 -1.23 -0.82
C PHE A 42 -4.63 -2.40 -0.51
N ILE A 43 -4.92 -3.59 -1.04
CA ILE A 43 -4.09 -4.79 -0.83
C ILE A 43 -2.67 -4.60 -1.37
N VAL A 44 -2.53 -4.04 -2.58
CA VAL A 44 -1.21 -3.77 -3.18
C VAL A 44 -0.42 -2.79 -2.32
N GLY A 45 -1.08 -1.71 -1.85
CA GLY A 45 -0.48 -0.77 -0.91
C GLY A 45 0.00 -1.43 0.38
N VAL A 46 -0.87 -2.23 1.02
CA VAL A 46 -0.55 -2.96 2.25
C VAL A 46 0.59 -3.94 2.04
N ALA A 47 0.60 -4.70 0.94
CA ALA A 47 1.65 -5.66 0.64
C ALA A 47 3.01 -4.98 0.44
N ALA A 48 3.03 -3.84 -0.26
CA ALA A 48 4.25 -3.08 -0.47
C ALA A 48 4.81 -2.49 0.85
N PHE A 49 3.96 -1.86 1.67
CA PHE A 49 4.38 -1.34 2.98
C PHE A 49 4.74 -2.44 3.97
N GLY A 50 3.95 -3.52 4.01
CA GLY A 50 4.22 -4.69 4.85
C GLY A 50 5.54 -5.37 4.46
N GLY A 51 5.81 -5.52 3.16
CA GLY A 51 7.10 -6.04 2.67
C GLY A 51 8.27 -5.14 3.06
N LEU A 52 8.13 -3.81 2.95
CA LEU A 52 9.13 -2.86 3.41
C LEU A 52 9.36 -2.93 4.93
N LEU A 53 8.29 -3.05 5.73
CA LEU A 53 8.40 -3.20 7.18
C LEU A 53 9.14 -4.49 7.55
N LEU A 54 8.83 -5.60 6.88
CA LEU A 54 9.53 -6.87 7.09
C LEU A 54 11.01 -6.78 6.69
N LEU A 55 11.32 -6.09 5.58
CA LEU A 55 12.70 -5.86 5.15
C LEU A 55 13.49 -5.03 6.16
N VAL A 56 12.90 -3.93 6.65
CA VAL A 56 13.50 -3.10 7.69
C VAL A 56 13.73 -3.91 8.97
N ARG A 57 12.73 -4.69 9.39
CA ARG A 57 12.81 -5.53 10.59
C ARG A 57 13.87 -6.62 10.46
N ALA A 58 14.00 -7.23 9.29
CA ALA A 58 15.07 -8.19 9.01
C ALA A 58 16.45 -7.54 9.05
N SER A 59 16.61 -6.36 8.44
CA SER A 59 17.87 -5.62 8.43
C SER A 59 18.30 -5.17 9.83
N LEU A 60 17.38 -4.74 10.69
CA LEU A 60 17.70 -4.38 12.07
C LEU A 60 18.15 -5.61 12.88
N ASN A 61 17.47 -6.74 12.71
CA ASN A 61 17.81 -7.97 13.42
C ASN A 61 19.18 -8.55 12.99
N GLU A 62 19.56 -8.37 11.73
CA GLU A 62 20.89 -8.75 11.21
C GLU A 62 22.02 -7.89 11.82
N ASN A 63 21.73 -6.64 12.20
CA ASN A 63 22.70 -5.74 12.83
C ASN A 63 22.84 -5.93 14.36
N GLU A 64 21.91 -6.61 15.03
CA GLU A 64 22.02 -6.94 16.46
C GLU A 64 22.89 -8.19 16.72
N ASP A 65 23.05 -9.06 15.72
CA ASP A 65 23.85 -10.29 15.80
C ASP A 65 25.32 -10.12 15.32
N SER A 66 25.76 -8.89 15.02
CA SER A 66 27.16 -8.53 14.69
C SER A 66 27.83 -7.71 15.80
#